data_AF-A0A7X1AUG2-F1
#
_entry.id   AF-A0A7X1AUG2-F1
#
_cell.length_a   1.000
_cell.length_b   1.000
_cell.length_c   1.000
_cell.angle_alpha   90.00
_cell.angle_beta   90.00
_cell.angle_gamma   90.00
#
_symmetry.space_group_name_H-M   'P 1'
#
loop_
_entity.id
_entity.type
_entity.pdbx_description
1 polymer ?
#
loop_
_entity_poly.entity_id
_entity_poly.type
_entity_poly.pdbx_seq_one_letter_code
_entity_poly.pdbx_strand_id
1 'polypeptide(L)'
;MKVNLSAGSRVALVLLVLCSSVAARDLDQDEALALRQQGVILPLEALLQQAMERHPGSRLLEAELEKKHGKYAYEVELVTAEGVVREIKLDASTGALIKDEED
;
A
#
# COMPACT_ATOMS: atom_id res chain seq x y z
N MET A 1 48.56 -41.56 6.09
CA MET A 1 47.72 -41.56 7.32
C MET A 1 46.31 -41.16 6.95
N LYS A 2 45.34 -42.02 7.31
CA LYS A 2 43.87 -41.80 7.45
C LYS A 2 43.12 -41.09 6.31
N VAL A 3 42.53 -41.91 5.45
CA VAL A 3 41.26 -41.63 4.76
C VAL A 3 40.12 -41.54 5.79
N ASN A 4 39.17 -40.63 5.60
CA ASN A 4 37.79 -40.82 6.04
C ASN A 4 36.83 -40.13 5.07
N LEU A 5 35.89 -40.95 4.61
CA LEU A 5 34.84 -40.71 3.63
C LEU A 5 33.51 -40.73 4.39
N SER A 6 32.66 -39.71 4.19
CA SER A 6 31.22 -39.77 4.46
C SER A 6 30.54 -38.71 3.59
N ALA A 7 29.99 -39.05 2.43
CA ALA A 7 28.60 -39.49 2.26
C ALA A 7 27.59 -38.44 2.75
N GLY A 8 27.06 -37.66 1.79
CA GLY A 8 25.97 -36.71 1.98
C GLY A 8 25.36 -36.34 0.63
N SER A 9 24.43 -37.17 0.17
CA SER A 9 23.70 -37.03 -1.09
C SER A 9 22.65 -35.92 -0.99
N ARG A 10 22.61 -35.05 -2.02
CA ARG A 10 21.45 -34.32 -2.56
C ARG A 10 20.62 -33.48 -1.59
N VAL A 11 20.60 -32.16 -1.79
CA VAL A 11 19.46 -31.42 -2.38
C VAL A 11 20.00 -30.04 -2.77
N ALA A 12 20.13 -29.78 -4.07
CA ALA A 12 20.26 -28.40 -4.58
C ALA A 12 18.88 -27.76 -4.46
N LEU A 13 18.64 -27.00 -3.40
CA LEU A 13 17.43 -26.21 -3.22
C LEU A 13 17.56 -24.97 -4.12
N VAL A 14 17.20 -25.12 -5.39
CA VAL A 14 16.94 -23.97 -6.27
C VAL A 14 15.63 -23.35 -5.78
N LEU A 15 15.74 -22.44 -4.81
CA LEU A 15 14.69 -21.50 -4.45
C LEU A 15 14.54 -20.54 -5.63
N LEU A 16 13.72 -20.94 -6.60
CA LEU A 16 13.07 -20.02 -7.54
C LEU A 16 12.13 -19.15 -6.73
N VAL A 17 12.71 -18.15 -6.06
CA VAL A 17 11.95 -17.03 -5.54
C VAL A 17 11.47 -16.28 -6.78
N LEU A 18 10.26 -16.63 -7.22
CA LEU A 18 9.42 -15.73 -7.99
C LEU A 18 9.16 -14.53 -7.11
N CYS A 19 10.11 -13.60 -7.06
CA CYS A 19 9.82 -12.21 -6.75
C CYS A 19 8.93 -11.75 -7.89
N SER A 20 7.63 -12.04 -7.78
CA SER A 20 6.62 -11.28 -8.48
C SER A 20 6.87 -9.85 -8.04
N SER A 21 7.52 -9.07 -8.89
CA SER A 21 7.59 -7.63 -8.79
C SER A 21 6.14 -7.17 -8.75
N VAL A 22 5.60 -7.04 -7.55
CA VAL A 22 4.28 -6.46 -7.34
C VAL A 22 4.50 -4.97 -7.50
N ALA A 23 4.56 -4.57 -8.77
CA ALA A 23 4.49 -3.18 -9.13
C ALA A 23 3.17 -2.68 -8.55
N ALA A 24 3.27 -1.83 -7.54
CA ALA A 24 2.20 -0.88 -7.29
C ALA A 24 2.01 -0.15 -8.61
N ARG A 25 0.80 -0.26 -9.16
CA ARG A 25 0.42 0.45 -10.38
C ARG A 25 -0.40 1.63 -9.93
N ASP A 26 0.06 2.81 -10.27
CA ASP A 26 -0.68 4.06 -10.16
C ASP A 26 -1.92 3.96 -11.05
N LEU A 27 -3.07 4.35 -10.51
CA LEU A 27 -4.35 4.23 -11.20
C LEU A 27 -4.79 5.61 -11.68
N ASP A 28 -5.22 5.67 -12.95
CA ASP A 28 -5.74 6.90 -13.50
C ASP A 28 -7.12 7.26 -12.92
N GLN A 29 -7.54 8.51 -13.14
CA GLN A 29 -8.79 9.04 -12.60
C GLN A 29 -10.04 8.36 -13.19
N ASP A 30 -9.96 7.85 -14.42
CA ASP A 30 -11.07 7.16 -15.08
C ASP A 30 -11.30 5.78 -14.44
N GLU A 31 -10.22 5.06 -14.09
CA GLU A 31 -10.31 3.80 -13.35
C GLU A 31 -10.88 4.03 -11.95
N ALA A 32 -10.41 5.04 -11.22
CA ALA A 32 -10.96 5.39 -9.91
C ALA A 32 -12.47 5.71 -9.99
N LEU A 33 -12.89 6.47 -11.01
CA LEU A 33 -14.30 6.76 -11.25
C LEU A 33 -15.11 5.48 -11.51
N ALA A 34 -14.61 4.59 -12.38
CA ALA A 34 -15.28 3.34 -12.70
C ALA A 34 -15.41 2.42 -11.48
N LEU A 35 -14.36 2.30 -10.66
CA LEU A 35 -14.36 1.50 -9.44
C LEU A 35 -15.38 2.01 -8.42
N ARG A 36 -15.46 3.32 -8.25
CA ARG A 36 -16.48 3.96 -7.39
C ARG A 36 -17.89 3.68 -7.91
N GLN A 37 -18.12 3.86 -9.20
CA GLN A 37 -19.43 3.61 -9.82
C GLN A 37 -19.88 2.15 -9.67
N GLN A 38 -18.93 1.21 -9.66
CA GLN A 38 -19.17 -0.20 -9.42
C GLN A 38 -19.34 -0.57 -7.93
N GLY A 39 -19.10 0.38 -7.02
CA GLY A 39 -19.12 0.14 -5.57
C GLY A 39 -17.93 -0.66 -5.05
N VAL A 40 -16.84 -0.75 -5.82
CA VAL A 40 -15.60 -1.46 -5.42
C VAL A 40 -14.81 -0.65 -4.40
N ILE A 41 -14.85 0.68 -4.53
CA ILE A 41 -14.20 1.63 -3.62
C ILE A 41 -15.21 2.67 -3.11
N LEU A 42 -14.92 3.23 -1.95
CA LEU A 42 -15.63 4.37 -1.38
C LEU A 42 -15.29 5.66 -2.15
N PRO A 43 -16.17 6.69 -2.11
CA PRO A 43 -15.84 8.01 -2.63
C PRO A 43 -14.60 8.58 -1.93
N LEU A 44 -13.69 9.18 -2.70
CA LEU A 44 -12.47 9.79 -2.20
C LEU A 44 -12.76 10.80 -1.08
N GLU A 45 -13.83 11.59 -1.22
CA GLU A 45 -14.19 12.62 -0.25
C GLU A 45 -14.44 12.05 1.15
N ALA A 46 -15.03 10.85 1.24
CA ALA A 46 -15.27 10.18 2.53
C ALA A 46 -13.97 9.70 3.18
N LEU A 47 -13.04 9.20 2.37
CA LEU A 47 -11.72 8.75 2.83
C LEU A 47 -10.83 9.92 3.24
N LEU A 48 -10.87 11.02 2.49
CA LEU A 48 -10.16 12.25 2.83
C LEU A 48 -10.68 12.84 4.13
N GLN A 49 -12.00 12.90 4.34
CA GLN A 49 -12.56 13.35 5.60
C GLN A 49 -12.01 12.51 6.76
N GLN A 50 -12.04 11.19 6.61
CA GLN A 50 -11.50 10.27 7.60
C GLN A 50 -10.00 10.49 7.86
N ALA A 51 -9.19 10.71 6.82
CA ALA A 51 -7.76 10.99 6.97
C ALA A 51 -7.51 12.31 7.72
N MET A 52 -8.22 13.38 7.34
CA MET A 52 -8.07 14.71 7.94
C MET A 52 -8.55 14.76 9.40
N GLU A 53 -9.53 13.94 9.79
CA GLU A 53 -9.97 13.82 11.19
C GLU A 53 -8.88 13.26 12.13
N ARG A 54 -7.87 12.56 11.60
CA ARG A 54 -6.73 12.05 12.38
C ARG A 54 -5.69 13.12 12.69
N HIS A 55 -5.50 14.07 11.77
CA HIS A 55 -4.60 15.21 11.92
C HIS A 55 -5.38 16.51 11.74
N PRO A 56 -6.11 16.98 12.77
CA PRO A 56 -6.90 18.20 12.68
C PRO A 56 -6.05 19.42 12.29
N GLY A 57 -6.56 20.24 11.38
CA GLY A 57 -5.84 21.42 10.88
C GLY A 57 -4.77 21.11 9.83
N SER A 58 -4.59 19.84 9.48
CA SER A 58 -3.75 19.45 8.34
C SER A 58 -4.31 19.94 7.01
N ARG A 59 -3.43 20.02 6.01
CA ARG A 59 -3.79 20.31 4.62
C ARG A 59 -3.40 19.13 3.74
N LEU A 60 -4.28 18.79 2.81
CA LEU A 60 -4.01 17.78 1.79
C LEU A 60 -2.85 18.25 0.88
N LEU A 61 -1.87 17.38 0.69
CA LEU A 61 -0.82 17.52 -0.32
C LEU A 61 -1.15 16.68 -1.54
N GLU A 62 -1.40 15.40 -1.33
CA GLU A 62 -1.62 14.41 -2.37
C GLU A 62 -2.63 13.34 -1.93
N ALA A 63 -3.32 12.75 -2.91
CA ALA A 63 -4.13 11.57 -2.71
C ALA A 63 -4.05 10.68 -3.95
N GLU A 64 -3.55 9.46 -3.78
CA GLU A 64 -3.33 8.51 -4.85
C GLU A 64 -4.07 7.20 -4.58
N LEU A 65 -4.73 6.66 -5.61
CA LEU A 65 -5.33 5.33 -5.56
C LEU A 65 -4.31 4.30 -6.06
N GLU A 66 -3.89 3.42 -5.17
CA GLU A 66 -2.98 2.34 -5.50
C GLU A 66 -3.70 0.99 -5.58
N LYS A 67 -3.17 0.07 -6.40
CA LYS A 67 -3.52 -1.34 -6.36
C LYS A 67 -2.32 -2.22 -6.09
N LYS A 68 -2.33 -2.91 -4.95
CA LYS A 68 -1.26 -3.85 -4.57
C LYS A 68 -1.85 -5.19 -4.14
N HIS A 69 -1.33 -6.28 -4.70
CA HIS A 69 -1.81 -7.65 -4.44
C HIS A 69 -3.34 -7.82 -4.63
N GLY A 70 -3.93 -7.11 -5.59
CA GLY A 70 -5.37 -7.17 -5.87
C GLY A 70 -6.26 -6.40 -4.89
N LYS A 71 -5.67 -5.66 -3.95
CA LYS A 71 -6.38 -4.76 -3.03
C LYS A 71 -6.17 -3.31 -3.45
N TYR A 72 -7.22 -2.52 -3.33
CA TYR A 72 -7.19 -1.08 -3.57
C TYR A 72 -6.97 -0.34 -2.26
N ALA A 73 -6.06 0.62 -2.24
CA ALA A 73 -5.80 1.48 -1.10
C ALA A 73 -5.64 2.93 -1.58
N TYR A 74 -6.10 3.88 -0.78
CA TYR A 74 -5.75 5.27 -0.96
C TYR A 74 -4.54 5.60 -0.09
N GLU A 75 -3.54 6.20 -0.69
CA GLU A 75 -2.45 6.88 -0.01
C GLU A 75 -2.77 8.37 0.02
N VAL A 76 -2.71 8.97 1.21
CA VAL A 76 -3.06 10.35 1.44
C VAL A 76 -1.90 11.01 2.17
N GLU A 77 -1.29 11.99 1.53
CA GLU A 77 -0.26 12.82 2.15
C GLU A 77 -0.85 14.11 2.69
N LEU A 78 -0.61 14.36 3.97
CA LEU A 78 -1.09 15.54 4.67
C LEU A 78 0.10 16.31 5.27
N VAL A 79 0.09 17.63 5.17
CA VAL A 79 0.96 18.47 6.01
C VAL A 79 0.18 18.91 7.24
N THR A 80 0.66 18.56 8.42
CA THR A 80 0.10 18.94 9.72
C THR A 80 0.24 20.44 10.00
N ALA A 81 -0.45 20.94 11.04
CA ALA A 81 -0.33 22.33 11.45
C ALA A 81 1.09 22.70 11.91
N GLU A 82 1.85 21.69 12.36
CA GLU A 82 3.23 21.78 12.80
C GLU A 82 4.24 21.69 11.64
N GLY A 83 3.76 21.45 10.40
CA GLY A 83 4.60 21.36 9.22
C GLY A 83 5.20 19.96 8.95
N VAL A 84 4.78 18.94 9.70
CA VAL A 84 5.17 17.54 9.51
C VAL A 84 4.31 16.90 8.43
N VAL A 85 4.93 16.17 7.50
CA VAL A 85 4.23 15.40 6.45
C VAL A 85 3.81 14.04 7.02
N ARG A 86 2.58 13.64 6.76
CA ARG A 86 1.99 12.37 7.20
C ARG A 86 1.54 11.58 5.99
N GLU A 87 2.05 10.37 5.85
CA GLU A 87 1.56 9.37 4.89
C GLU A 87 0.49 8.50 5.59
N ILE A 88 -0.76 8.62 5.12
CA ILE A 88 -1.88 7.81 5.60
C ILE A 88 -2.32 6.85 4.49
N LYS A 89 -2.36 5.56 4.80
CA LYS A 89 -2.88 4.54 3.89
C LYS A 89 -4.21 3.98 4.39
N LEU A 90 -5.25 4.05 3.57
CA LEU A 90 -6.60 3.57 3.87
C LEU A 90 -7.01 2.48 2.86
N ASP A 91 -7.66 1.41 3.34
CA ASP A 91 -8.31 0.44 2.45
C ASP A 91 -9.43 1.14 1.68
N ALA A 92 -9.37 1.11 0.34
CA ALA A 92 -10.28 1.92 -0.48
C ALA A 92 -11.72 1.40 -0.44
N SER A 93 -11.96 0.14 -0.08
CA SER A 93 -13.30 -0.48 -0.05
C SER A 93 -14.02 -0.30 1.28
N THR A 94 -13.26 -0.21 2.38
CA THR A 94 -13.80 -0.18 3.75
C THR A 94 -13.47 1.09 4.51
N GLY A 95 -12.49 1.87 4.04
CA GLY A 95 -11.89 2.97 4.79
C GLY A 95 -11.02 2.51 5.96
N ALA A 96 -10.76 1.22 6.16
CA ALA A 96 -9.94 0.76 7.27
C ALA A 96 -8.52 1.37 7.20
N LEU A 97 -8.02 1.86 8.34
CA LEU A 97 -6.66 2.37 8.43
C LEU A 97 -5.66 1.21 8.26
N ILE A 98 -4.74 1.36 7.31
CA ILE A 98 -3.64 0.43 7.07
C ILE A 98 -2.35 0.97 7.69
N LYS A 99 -2.08 2.27 7.50
CA LYS A 99 -0.82 2.92 7.88
C LYS A 99 -1.06 4.40 8.20
N ASP A 100 -0.29 4.94 9.14
CA ASP A 100 -0.23 6.37 9.47
C ASP A 100 1.16 6.65 10.04
N GLU A 101 2.06 7.18 9.22
CA GLU A 101 3.43 7.51 9.63
C GLU A 101 3.86 8.89 9.15
N GLU A 102 5.00 9.34 9.64
CA GLU A 102 5.68 10.53 9.15
C GLU A 102 6.54 10.12 7.95
N ASP A 103 6.49 10.90 6.88
CA ASP A 103 7.30 10.73 5.66
C ASP A 103 8.62 11.51 5.73
#